data_AF-A0A833XA74-F1
#
_entry.id   AF-A0A833XA74-F1
#
_cell.length_a   1.000
_cell.length_b   1.000
_cell.length_c   1.000
_cell.angle_alpha   90.00
_cell.angle_beta   90.00
_cell.angle_gamma   90.00
#
_symmetry.space_group_name_H-M   'P 1'
#
loop_
_entity.id
_entity.type
_entity.pdbx_description
1 polymer ?
#
loop_
_entity_poly.entity_id
_entity_poly.type
_entity_poly.pdbx_seq_one_letter_code
_entity_poly.pdbx_strand_id
1 'polypeptide(L)'
;MNLIYIATACYGSDPSQLPSSNLFAAAGDGIWDNGASCGRQYLVRCISASQPGTCVQGQTIQIRIIDSVGSAPSLPSSNGTTMVLSTTAFQTIANASVVAFINIEFQQ
;
A
#
# COMPACT_ATOMS: atom_id res chain seq x y z
N MET A 1 -2.64 6.96 -1.23
CA MET A 1 -4.11 6.97 -1.11
C MET A 1 -4.52 7.87 0.03
N ASN A 2 -5.07 9.04 -0.27
CA ASN A 2 -5.89 9.75 0.69
C ASN A 2 -6.96 10.49 -0.10
N LEU A 3 -8.19 9.98 -0.01
CA LEU A 3 -9.45 10.74 0.04
C LEU A 3 -10.58 9.70 0.07
N ILE A 4 -11.20 9.58 1.25
CA ILE A 4 -12.48 8.93 1.54
C ILE A 4 -12.68 7.59 0.83
N TYR A 5 -12.36 6.54 1.57
CA TYR A 5 -12.48 5.17 1.11
C TYR A 5 -13.95 4.72 1.14
N ILE A 6 -14.69 4.91 0.03
CA ILE A 6 -16.16 4.69 -0.05
C ILE A 6 -16.52 3.20 0.00
N ALA A 7 -15.72 2.34 -0.62
CA ALA A 7 -15.87 0.89 -0.61
C ALA A 7 -14.56 0.19 -0.99
N THR A 8 -14.29 -0.96 -0.38
CA THR A 8 -13.11 -1.80 -0.66
C THR A 8 -13.51 -2.98 -1.52
N ALA A 9 -12.62 -3.49 -2.37
CA ALA A 9 -12.85 -4.79 -2.99
C ALA A 9 -12.94 -5.93 -1.96
N CYS A 10 -12.28 -5.81 -0.79
CA CYS A 10 -12.29 -6.87 0.21
C CYS A 10 -13.49 -6.84 1.17
N TYR A 11 -13.96 -5.65 1.57
CA TYR A 11 -14.86 -5.46 2.70
C TYR A 11 -16.03 -4.51 2.39
N GLY A 12 -16.20 -4.10 1.13
CA GLY A 12 -17.24 -3.14 0.74
C GLY A 12 -17.13 -1.83 1.54
N SER A 13 -18.27 -1.26 1.89
CA SER A 13 -18.38 0.02 2.59
C SER A 13 -18.36 -0.10 4.12
N ASP A 14 -17.84 -1.20 4.69
CA ASP A 14 -17.72 -1.35 6.15
C ASP A 14 -16.38 -0.78 6.65
N PRO A 15 -16.36 0.46 7.22
CA PRO A 15 -15.13 1.07 7.71
C PRO A 15 -14.55 0.36 8.93
N SER A 16 -15.33 -0.46 9.65
CA SER A 16 -14.84 -1.19 10.83
C SER A 16 -13.80 -2.26 10.48
N GLN A 17 -13.71 -2.64 9.20
CA GLN A 17 -12.71 -3.59 8.70
C GLN A 17 -11.35 -2.95 8.43
N LEU A 18 -11.26 -1.61 8.44
CA LEU A 18 -10.02 -0.88 8.22
C LEU A 18 -9.15 -0.89 9.48
N PRO A 19 -7.83 -1.15 9.36
CA PRO A 19 -6.92 -1.03 10.50
C PRO A 19 -6.92 0.39 11.06
N SER A 20 -7.12 0.55 12.37
CA SER A 20 -7.08 1.87 13.04
C SER A 20 -5.71 2.56 12.94
N SER A 21 -4.64 1.79 12.70
CA SER A 21 -3.29 2.30 12.43
C SER A 21 -3.15 2.99 11.07
N ASN A 22 -4.14 2.87 10.19
CA ASN A 22 -4.07 3.24 8.78
C ASN A 22 -2.92 2.57 8.02
N LEU A 23 -2.40 1.43 8.49
CA LEU A 23 -1.37 0.65 7.79
C LEU A 23 -2.01 -0.41 6.90
N PHE A 24 -2.32 -0.02 5.68
CA PHE A 24 -2.98 -0.88 4.70
C PHE A 24 -2.53 -0.58 3.27
N ALA A 25 -2.89 -1.46 2.35
CA ALA A 25 -2.59 -1.31 0.92
C ALA A 25 -3.67 -1.91 0.01
N ALA A 26 -3.67 -1.46 -1.24
CA ALA A 26 -4.34 -2.13 -2.36
C ALA A 26 -3.32 -3.00 -3.09
N ALA A 27 -3.66 -4.25 -3.37
CA ALA A 27 -2.80 -5.18 -4.09
C ALA A 27 -2.91 -4.96 -5.61
N GLY A 28 -1.78 -4.88 -6.30
CA GLY A 28 -1.73 -4.98 -7.75
C GLY A 28 -1.94 -6.41 -8.23
N ASP A 29 -2.07 -6.61 -9.53
CA ASP A 29 -2.48 -7.89 -10.14
C ASP A 29 -1.61 -9.08 -9.72
N GLY A 30 -0.30 -8.87 -9.54
CA GLY A 30 0.63 -9.92 -9.10
C GLY A 30 0.44 -10.40 -7.66
N ILE A 31 -0.26 -9.63 -6.83
CA ILE A 31 -0.57 -9.99 -5.43
C ILE A 31 -2.07 -10.24 -5.25
N TRP A 32 -2.93 -9.56 -6.01
CA TRP A 32 -4.37 -9.53 -5.75
C TRP A 32 -5.01 -10.92 -5.66
N ASP A 33 -4.58 -11.85 -6.51
CA ASP A 33 -4.98 -13.26 -6.47
C ASP A 33 -6.52 -13.44 -6.46
N ASN A 34 -7.21 -12.68 -7.32
CA ASN A 34 -8.68 -12.64 -7.41
C ASN A 34 -9.39 -12.44 -6.05
N GLY A 35 -8.78 -11.65 -5.15
CA GLY A 35 -9.31 -11.36 -3.82
C GLY A 35 -8.86 -12.32 -2.73
N ALA A 36 -8.14 -13.40 -3.06
CA ALA A 36 -7.58 -14.29 -2.04
C ALA A 36 -6.51 -13.62 -1.17
N SER A 37 -6.00 -12.45 -1.58
CA SER A 37 -5.12 -11.60 -0.78
C SER A 37 -5.83 -10.73 0.24
N CYS A 38 -7.16 -10.67 0.25
CA CYS A 38 -7.90 -9.89 1.23
C CYS A 38 -7.54 -10.30 2.67
N GLY A 39 -7.10 -9.33 3.46
CA GLY A 39 -6.69 -9.54 4.84
C GLY A 39 -5.30 -10.13 5.04
N ARG A 40 -4.61 -10.57 3.98
CA ARG A 40 -3.19 -10.94 4.08
C ARG A 40 -2.38 -9.75 4.60
N GLN A 41 -1.43 -10.06 5.46
CA GLN A 41 -0.50 -9.08 6.00
C GLN A 41 0.86 -9.25 5.36
N TYR A 42 1.57 -8.13 5.19
CA TYR A 42 2.92 -8.15 4.67
C TYR A 42 3.80 -7.25 5.53
N LEU A 43 5.01 -7.72 5.83
CA LEU A 43 6.12 -6.86 6.22
C LEU A 43 6.62 -6.13 4.97
N VAL A 44 6.75 -4.82 5.04
CA VAL A 44 7.13 -3.96 3.92
C VAL A 44 8.20 -2.97 4.36
N ARG A 45 9.24 -2.80 3.54
CA ARG A 45 10.25 -1.75 3.71
C ARG A 45 10.66 -1.12 2.38
N CYS A 46 11.07 0.15 2.44
CA CYS A 46 11.65 0.86 1.29
C CYS A 46 13.09 0.39 1.09
N ILE A 47 13.44 -0.01 -0.14
CA ILE A 47 14.82 -0.43 -0.49
C ILE A 47 15.52 0.56 -1.42
N SER A 48 14.78 1.27 -2.26
CA SER A 48 15.33 2.34 -3.11
C SER A 48 14.24 3.28 -3.62
N ALA A 49 14.66 4.45 -4.11
CA ALA A 49 13.82 5.42 -4.80
C ALA A 49 14.67 6.19 -5.83
N SER A 50 14.01 6.95 -6.71
CA SER A 50 14.71 7.79 -7.70
C SER A 50 15.53 8.93 -7.09
N GLN A 51 15.15 9.41 -5.89
CA GLN A 51 15.86 10.44 -5.15
C GLN A 51 16.62 9.83 -3.96
N PRO A 52 17.93 10.07 -3.81
CA PRO A 52 18.71 9.61 -2.66
C PRO A 52 18.13 10.12 -1.33
N GLY A 53 18.26 9.32 -0.28
CA GLY A 53 17.77 9.69 1.06
C GLY A 53 16.25 9.62 1.25
N THR A 54 15.51 9.12 0.25
CA THR A 54 14.05 8.96 0.34
C THR A 54 13.63 7.91 1.36
N CYS A 55 14.25 6.73 1.36
CA CYS A 55 13.88 5.64 2.26
C CYS A 55 14.27 5.95 3.70
N VAL A 56 13.35 5.70 4.64
CA VAL A 56 13.65 5.70 6.08
C VAL A 56 14.43 4.43 6.39
N GLN A 57 15.71 4.58 6.73
CA GLN A 57 16.63 3.46 6.90
C GLN A 57 16.21 2.54 8.05
N GLY A 58 16.23 1.23 7.81
CA GLY A 58 15.89 0.20 8.80
C GLY A 58 14.39 0.08 9.14
N GLN A 59 13.54 0.93 8.57
CA GLN A 59 12.11 0.91 8.89
C GLN A 59 11.37 -0.18 8.11
N THR A 60 10.74 -1.10 8.84
CA THR A 60 9.84 -2.12 8.30
C THR A 60 8.48 -1.98 9.00
N ILE A 61 7.40 -2.02 8.23
CA ILE A 61 6.03 -1.94 8.74
C ILE A 61 5.23 -3.17 8.35
N GLN A 62 4.27 -3.55 9.19
CA GLN A 62 3.25 -4.53 8.81
C GLN A 62 2.05 -3.79 8.24
N ILE A 63 1.63 -4.15 7.02
CA ILE A 63 0.41 -3.64 6.38
C ILE A 63 -0.58 -4.76 6.17
N ARG A 64 -1.86 -4.41 6.01
CA ARG A 64 -2.94 -5.34 5.60
C ARG A 64 -3.44 -5.00 4.20
N ILE A 65 -3.65 -6.01 3.36
CA ILE A 65 -4.36 -5.81 2.09
C ILE A 65 -5.85 -5.64 2.35
N ILE A 66 -6.40 -4.53 1.87
CA ILE A 66 -7.83 -4.21 1.99
C ILE A 66 -8.49 -3.99 0.63
N ASP A 67 -7.75 -3.96 -0.47
CA ASP A 67 -8.29 -3.59 -1.79
C ASP A 67 -7.48 -4.17 -2.94
N SER A 68 -8.00 -4.03 -4.15
CA SER A 68 -7.27 -4.21 -5.41
C SER A 68 -6.95 -2.86 -6.05
N VAL A 69 -5.85 -2.77 -6.79
CA VAL A 69 -5.50 -1.55 -7.54
C VAL A 69 -6.53 -1.25 -8.64
N GLY A 70 -7.18 -2.28 -9.21
CA GLY A 70 -8.20 -2.10 -10.24
C GLY A 70 -9.53 -1.51 -9.73
N SER A 71 -9.83 -1.67 -8.44
CA SER A 71 -11.00 -1.10 -7.77
C SER A 71 -10.70 0.19 -7.01
N ALA A 72 -9.42 0.53 -6.82
CA ALA A 72 -9.02 1.70 -6.07
C ALA A 72 -9.47 3.00 -6.77
N PRO A 73 -9.93 4.02 -6.02
CA PRO A 73 -10.40 5.29 -6.60
C PRO A 73 -9.29 6.11 -7.28
N SER A 74 -8.02 5.75 -7.08
CA SER A 74 -6.87 6.40 -7.70
C SER A 74 -5.99 5.36 -8.41
N LEU A 75 -5.62 5.66 -9.65
CA LEU A 75 -4.67 4.86 -10.41
C LEU A 75 -3.30 4.82 -9.71
N PRO A 76 -2.56 3.71 -9.84
CA PRO A 76 -1.20 3.63 -9.35
C PRO A 76 -0.30 4.59 -10.13
N SER A 77 0.79 5.03 -9.52
CA SER A 77 1.77 5.93 -10.13
C SER A 77 2.58 5.29 -11.27
N SER A 78 2.55 3.96 -11.39
CA SER A 78 3.24 3.20 -12.44
C SER A 78 2.46 1.95 -12.82
N ASN A 79 2.56 1.54 -14.09
CA ASN A 79 2.06 0.23 -14.51
C ASN A 79 2.84 -0.90 -13.81
N GLY A 80 2.17 -2.02 -13.54
CA GLY A 80 2.75 -3.16 -12.82
C GLY A 80 3.06 -2.88 -11.35
N THR A 81 2.43 -1.86 -10.75
CA THR A 81 2.63 -1.56 -9.32
C THR A 81 2.24 -2.75 -8.46
N THR A 82 3.20 -3.23 -7.66
CA THR A 82 3.03 -4.36 -6.72
C THR A 82 1.89 -4.13 -5.73
N MET A 83 1.89 -2.96 -5.08
CA MET A 83 0.84 -2.54 -4.17
C MET A 83 0.84 -1.02 -4.05
N VAL A 84 -0.31 -0.41 -3.84
CA VAL A 84 -0.42 1.01 -3.50
C VAL A 84 -0.63 1.10 -2.00
N LEU A 85 0.29 1.77 -1.30
CA LEU A 85 0.22 1.94 0.15
C LEU A 85 -0.75 3.07 0.53
N SER A 86 -1.35 2.96 1.71
CA SER A 86 -1.99 4.11 2.36
C SER A 86 -0.98 5.24 2.53
N THR A 87 -1.45 6.48 2.63
CA THR A 87 -0.54 7.62 2.84
C THR A 87 0.27 7.45 4.13
N THR A 88 -0.34 6.95 5.21
CA THR A 88 0.34 6.66 6.47
C THR A 88 1.42 5.59 6.30
N ALA A 89 1.12 4.48 5.64
CA ALA A 89 2.10 3.42 5.39
C ALA A 89 3.28 3.92 4.54
N PHE A 90 3.00 4.65 3.45
CA PHE A 90 4.03 5.21 2.59
C PHE A 90 4.94 6.18 3.35
N GLN A 91 4.36 7.14 4.06
CA GLN A 91 5.10 8.16 4.81
C GLN A 91 5.89 7.58 5.99
N THR A 92 5.52 6.39 6.49
CA THR A 92 6.28 5.72 7.54
C THR A 92 7.61 5.18 7.03
N ILE A 93 7.68 4.69 5.79
CA ILE A 93 8.89 4.07 5.22
C ILE A 93 9.64 4.95 4.21
N ALA A 94 9.06 6.07 3.79
CA ALA A 94 9.67 6.95 2.80
C ALA A 94 9.23 8.42 2.95
N ASN A 95 10.12 9.34 2.58
CA ASN A 95 9.79 10.75 2.45
C ASN A 95 8.95 11.00 1.19
N ALA A 96 7.64 11.18 1.38
CA ALA A 96 6.68 11.38 0.30
C ALA A 96 6.76 12.76 -0.38
N SER A 97 7.52 13.71 0.16
CA SER A 97 7.61 15.08 -0.38
C SER A 97 8.48 15.18 -1.64
N VAL A 98 9.23 14.13 -1.97
CA VAL A 98 10.27 14.16 -3.01
C VAL A 98 10.07 13.13 -4.13
N VAL A 99 9.22 12.12 -3.93
CA VAL A 99 8.94 11.08 -4.93
C VAL A 99 7.48 10.64 -4.91
N ALA A 100 6.99 10.15 -6.05
CA ALA A 100 5.65 9.57 -6.19
C ALA A 100 5.62 8.05 -5.97
N PHE A 101 6.75 7.36 -6.07
CA PHE A 101 6.86 5.91 -5.89
C PHE A 101 8.24 5.52 -5.35
N ILE A 102 8.29 4.31 -4.80
CA ILE A 102 9.49 3.69 -4.21
C ILE A 102 9.55 2.22 -4.63
N ASN A 103 10.74 1.64 -4.61
CA ASN A 103 10.90 0.20 -4.67
C ASN A 103 10.87 -0.36 -3.25
N ILE A 104 10.10 -1.42 -3.07
CA ILE A 104 9.93 -2.07 -1.77
C ILE A 104 10.43 -3.51 -1.81
N GLU A 105 10.88 -3.99 -0.66
CA GLU A 105 10.87 -5.41 -0.35
C GLU A 105 9.63 -5.70 0.48
N PHE A 106 9.01 -6.86 0.25
CA PHE A 106 7.85 -7.30 1.00
C PHE A 106 7.88 -8.82 1.24
N GLN A 107 7.37 -9.24 2.39
CA GLN A 107 7.27 -10.65 2.79
C GLN A 107 5.96 -10.87 3.56
N GLN A 108 5.29 -12.00 3.29
CA GLN A 108 4.11 -12.43 4.04
C GLN A 108 4.50 -13.04 5.38
#